data_AF-A0A539D9R5-F1
#
_entry.id   AF-A0A539D9R5-F1
#
_cell.length_a   1.000
_cell.length_b   1.000
_cell.length_c   1.000
_cell.angle_alpha   90.00
_cell.angle_beta   90.00
_cell.angle_gamma   90.00
#
_symmetry.space_group_name_H-M   'P 1'
#
loop_
_entity.id
_entity.type
_entity.pdbx_description
1 polymer ?
#
loop_
_entity_poly.entity_id
_entity_poly.type
_entity_poly.pdbx_seq_one_letter_code
_entity_poly.pdbx_strand_id
1 'polypeptide(L)'
;MTVRQALFFYAVAYHSLMGQSVNIARLREIYSPLGRSIEKSISQFLEPDEAHPDALGWVVQTTDPHDRRVKYLSLTTEGRDVATAIIEAMRGR
;
A
#
# COMPACT_ATOMS: atom_id res chain seq x y z
N MET A 1 5.58 -9.17 9.15
CA MET A 1 4.81 -9.03 7.89
C MET A 1 4.34 -10.41 7.42
N THR A 2 3.06 -10.55 7.08
CA THR A 2 2.48 -11.79 6.52
C THR A 2 2.51 -11.80 4.99
N VAL A 3 2.32 -12.97 4.35
CA VAL A 3 2.27 -13.08 2.87
C VAL A 3 1.19 -12.18 2.26
N ARG A 4 0.03 -12.05 2.90
CA ARG A 4 -1.06 -11.18 2.41
C ARG A 4 -0.68 -9.70 2.49
N GLN A 5 0.01 -9.30 3.55
CA GLN A 5 0.52 -7.94 3.73
C GLN A 5 1.59 -7.62 2.67
N ALA A 6 2.49 -8.57 2.40
CA ALA A 6 3.48 -8.43 1.34
C ALA A 6 2.83 -8.31 -0.04
N LEU A 7 1.81 -9.13 -0.35
CA LEU A 7 1.05 -9.03 -1.61
C LEU A 7 0.30 -7.70 -1.74
N PHE A 8 -0.28 -7.21 -0.65
CA PHE A 8 -0.91 -5.89 -0.61
C PHE A 8 0.09 -4.78 -0.89
N PHE A 9 1.23 -4.79 -0.20
CA PHE A 9 2.28 -3.79 -0.41
C PHE A 9 2.81 -3.83 -1.85
N TYR A 10 3.05 -5.04 -2.38
CA TYR A 10 3.45 -5.23 -3.77
C TYR A 10 2.43 -4.64 -4.75
N ALA A 11 1.13 -4.80 -4.51
CA ALA A 11 0.08 -4.22 -5.34
C ALA A 11 0.14 -2.69 -5.38
N VAL A 12 0.25 -2.07 -4.21
CA VAL A 12 0.38 -0.61 -4.08
C VAL A 12 1.64 -0.15 -4.79
N ALA A 13 2.76 -0.85 -4.57
CA ALA A 13 4.03 -0.52 -5.18
C ALA A 13 4.00 -0.63 -6.71
N TYR A 14 3.44 -1.72 -7.24
CA TYR A 14 3.31 -1.93 -8.69
C TYR A 14 2.53 -0.79 -9.35
N HIS A 15 1.37 -0.41 -8.81
CA HIS A 15 0.58 0.68 -9.36
C HIS A 15 1.26 2.05 -9.17
N SER A 16 1.86 2.29 -8.01
CA SER A 16 2.57 3.55 -7.73
C SER A 16 3.78 3.74 -8.66
N LEU A 17 4.53 2.68 -8.97
CA LEU A 17 5.68 2.71 -9.88
C LEU A 17 5.26 2.91 -11.34
N MET A 18 4.06 2.47 -11.72
CA MET A 18 3.47 2.72 -13.04
C MET A 18 2.89 4.14 -13.17
N GLY A 19 3.08 5.00 -12.16
CA GLY A 19 2.51 6.36 -12.13
C GLY A 19 0.99 6.38 -11.98
N GLN A 20 0.39 5.26 -11.54
CA GLN A 20 -1.05 5.15 -11.35
C GLN A 20 -1.42 5.38 -9.88
N SER A 21 -2.29 6.35 -9.64
CA SER A 21 -2.92 6.54 -8.33
C SER A 21 -3.88 5.38 -8.07
N VAL A 22 -3.59 4.55 -7.08
CA VAL A 22 -4.42 3.39 -6.78
C VAL A 22 -5.46 3.74 -5.73
N ASN A 23 -6.74 3.52 -6.05
CA ASN A 23 -7.85 3.73 -5.12
C ASN A 23 -7.96 2.54 -4.16
N ILE A 24 -8.14 2.79 -2.87
CA ILE A 24 -8.38 1.76 -1.85
C ILE A 24 -9.57 0.87 -2.22
N ALA A 25 -10.67 1.44 -2.72
CA ALA A 25 -11.83 0.69 -3.18
C ALA A 25 -11.45 -0.29 -4.29
N ARG A 26 -10.60 0.14 -5.23
CA ARG A 26 -10.13 -0.70 -6.33
C ARG A 26 -9.21 -1.82 -5.85
N LEU A 27 -8.31 -1.54 -4.90
CA LEU A 27 -7.51 -2.60 -4.26
C LEU A 27 -8.40 -3.61 -3.55
N ARG A 28 -9.45 -3.16 -2.85
CA ARG A 28 -10.40 -4.06 -2.19
C ARG A 28 -11.12 -4.94 -3.19
N GLU A 29 -11.45 -4.46 -4.38
CA GLU A 29 -12.05 -5.29 -5.44
C GLU A 29 -11.06 -6.34 -5.96
N ILE A 30 -9.85 -5.91 -6.35
CA ILE A 30 -8.82 -6.78 -6.95
C ILE A 30 -8.39 -7.85 -5.94
N TYR A 31 -8.24 -7.48 -4.68
CA TYR A 31 -7.75 -8.33 -3.62
C TYR A 31 -8.86 -8.83 -2.67
N SER A 32 -10.14 -8.65 -3.04
CA SER A 32 -11.32 -9.11 -2.30
C SER A 32 -11.23 -10.57 -1.82
N PRO A 33 -10.67 -11.52 -2.61
CA PRO A 33 -10.48 -12.90 -2.15
C PRO A 33 -9.57 -13.05 -0.92
N LEU A 34 -8.76 -12.04 -0.57
CA LEU A 34 -7.86 -12.06 0.58
C LEU A 34 -8.53 -11.60 1.89
N GLY A 35 -9.78 -11.10 1.86
CA GLY A 35 -10.66 -10.84 3.01
C GLY A 35 -10.37 -9.57 3.82
N ARG A 36 -11.11 -9.38 4.95
CA ARG A 36 -11.00 -8.23 5.91
C ARG A 36 -9.57 -7.94 6.42
N SER A 37 -8.64 -8.87 6.22
CA SER A 37 -7.24 -8.73 6.58
C SER A 37 -6.55 -7.57 5.84
N ILE A 38 -7.06 -7.14 4.68
CA ILE A 38 -6.50 -6.03 3.91
C ILE A 38 -6.67 -4.70 4.64
N GLU A 39 -7.82 -4.42 5.25
CA GLU A 39 -8.03 -3.15 5.95
C GLU A 39 -7.05 -2.97 7.10
N LYS A 40 -6.80 -4.04 7.87
CA LYS A 40 -5.78 -4.05 8.92
C LYS A 40 -4.35 -3.96 8.37
N SER A 41 -4.14 -4.43 7.14
CA SER A 41 -2.82 -4.35 6.50
C SER A 41 -2.53 -2.94 6.03
N ILE A 42 -3.55 -2.21 5.54
CA ILE A 42 -3.40 -0.81 5.12
C ILE A 42 -2.83 0.03 6.26
N SER A 43 -3.44 0.00 7.46
CA SER A 43 -2.98 0.85 8.57
C SER A 43 -1.55 0.55 9.02
N GLN A 44 -1.06 -0.68 8.83
CA GLN A 44 0.33 -1.03 9.13
C GLN A 44 1.35 -0.47 8.12
N PHE A 45 0.93 -0.13 6.91
CA PHE A 45 1.81 0.46 5.89
C PHE A 45 1.66 1.97 5.77
N LEU A 46 0.62 2.55 6.36
CA LEU A 46 0.44 4.01 6.42
C LEU A 46 1.46 4.68 7.35
N GLU A 47 1.51 6.01 7.30
CA GLU A 47 2.24 6.81 8.28
C GLU A 47 1.76 6.49 9.71
N PRO A 48 2.69 6.41 10.69
CA PRO A 48 2.33 6.23 12.08
C PRO A 48 1.33 7.26 12.58
N ASP A 49 0.34 6.79 13.34
CA ASP A 49 -0.64 7.63 14.02
C ASP A 49 -0.82 7.19 15.48
N GLU A 50 -1.65 7.91 16.25
CA GLU A 50 -1.91 7.58 17.67
C GLU A 50 -2.48 6.16 17.86
N ALA A 51 -3.18 5.62 16.86
CA ALA A 51 -3.77 4.28 16.92
C ALA A 51 -2.80 3.18 16.45
N HIS A 52 -1.81 3.52 15.64
CA HIS A 52 -0.82 2.63 15.02
C HIS A 52 0.57 3.28 15.05
N PRO A 53 1.19 3.43 16.24
CA PRO A 53 2.51 4.07 16.35
C PRO A 53 3.62 3.26 15.68
N ASP A 54 3.42 1.94 15.52
CA ASP A 54 4.38 1.02 14.89
C ASP A 54 4.12 0.82 13.39
N ALA A 55 3.34 1.69 12.74
CA ALA A 55 3.13 1.61 11.31
C ALA A 55 4.43 1.91 10.54
N LEU A 56 4.57 1.34 9.35
CA LEU A 56 5.82 1.37 8.60
C LEU A 56 6.05 2.70 7.86
N GLY A 57 5.01 3.49 7.60
CA GLY A 57 5.16 4.75 6.86
C GLY A 57 5.56 4.60 5.39
N TRP A 58 5.41 3.42 4.81
CA TRP A 58 5.79 3.14 3.42
C TRP A 58 4.76 3.63 2.39
N VAL A 59 3.54 3.88 2.84
CA VAL A 59 2.41 4.30 2.00
C VAL A 59 1.82 5.58 2.57
N VAL A 60 1.55 6.56 1.71
CA VAL A 60 0.76 7.75 2.04
C VAL A 60 -0.65 7.59 1.50
N GLN A 61 -1.63 8.03 2.28
CA GLN A 61 -3.01 8.14 1.83
C GLN A 61 -3.33 9.61 1.52
N THR A 62 -3.79 9.88 0.31
CA THR A 62 -4.32 11.18 -0.07
C THR A 62 -5.82 11.07 -0.36
N THR A 63 -6.54 12.15 -0.10
CA THR A 63 -7.97 12.23 -0.38
C THR A 63 -8.19 12.93 -1.71
N ASP A 64 -9.12 12.45 -2.52
CA ASP A 64 -9.49 13.13 -3.76
C ASP A 64 -10.06 14.54 -3.45
N PRO A 65 -9.62 15.59 -4.17
CA PRO A 65 -10.06 16.97 -3.92
C PRO A 65 -11.53 17.21 -4.29
N HIS A 66 -12.11 16.40 -5.17
CA HIS A 66 -13.49 16.50 -5.64
C HIS A 66 -14.44 15.53 -4.93
N ASP A 67 -13.96 14.40 -4.41
CA ASP A 67 -14.73 13.47 -3.57
C ASP A 67 -13.95 12.96 -2.36
N ARG A 68 -14.28 13.49 -1.17
CA ARG A 68 -13.64 13.09 0.09
C ARG A 68 -13.77 11.61 0.47
N ARG A 69 -14.69 10.89 -0.17
CA ARG A 69 -14.89 9.44 0.03
C ARG A 69 -13.84 8.62 -0.72
N VAL A 70 -13.21 9.20 -1.74
CA VAL A 70 -12.17 8.54 -2.52
C VAL A 70 -10.81 8.77 -1.87
N LYS A 71 -10.11 7.67 -1.63
CA LYS A 71 -8.78 7.64 -1.02
C LYS A 71 -7.81 6.98 -1.97
N TYR A 72 -6.75 7.70 -2.31
CA TYR A 72 -5.64 7.21 -3.10
C TYR A 72 -4.49 6.80 -2.20
N LEU A 73 -3.80 5.74 -2.61
CA LEU A 73 -2.55 5.32 -1.99
C LEU A 73 -1.39 5.58 -2.94
N SER A 74 -0.26 6.01 -2.37
CA SER A 74 1.00 6.20 -3.08
C SER A 74 2.15 5.80 -2.19
N LEU A 75 3.28 5.40 -2.77
CA LEU A 75 4.48 5.12 -1.98
C LEU A 75 5.13 6.41 -1.48
N THR A 76 5.55 6.40 -0.23
CA THR A 76 6.52 7.38 0.30
C THR A 76 7.91 7.11 -0.29
N THR A 77 8.89 7.99 -0.02
CA THR A 77 10.28 7.75 -0.43
C THR A 77 10.80 6.43 0.13
N GLU A 78 10.59 6.18 1.43
CA GLU A 78 10.98 4.93 2.07
C GLU A 78 10.27 3.72 1.46
N GLY A 79 8.97 3.84 1.18
CA GLY A 79 8.23 2.78 0.50
C GLY A 79 8.75 2.46 -0.91
N ARG A 80 9.25 3.45 -1.65
CA ARG A 80 9.89 3.23 -2.96
C ARG A 80 11.20 2.48 -2.84
N ASP A 81 12.01 2.80 -1.84
CA ASP A 81 13.29 2.12 -1.60
C ASP A 81 13.05 0.64 -1.25
N VAL A 82 12.10 0.38 -0.36
CA VAL A 82 11.72 -0.99 0.01
C VAL A 82 11.12 -1.74 -1.17
N ALA A 83 10.23 -1.11 -1.95
CA ALA A 83 9.67 -1.73 -3.15
C ALA A 83 10.76 -2.10 -4.18
N THR A 84 11.73 -1.21 -4.38
CA THR A 84 12.86 -1.44 -5.28
C THR A 84 13.70 -2.63 -4.81
N ALA A 85 14.06 -2.67 -3.52
CA ALA A 85 14.82 -3.77 -2.94
C ALA A 85 14.10 -5.13 -3.09
N ILE A 86 12.78 -5.16 -2.89
CA ILE A 86 11.97 -6.38 -3.08
C ILE A 86 11.99 -6.84 -4.54
N ILE A 87 11.81 -5.92 -5.49
CA ILE A 87 11.82 -6.23 -6.93
C ILE A 87 13.19 -6.77 -7.37
N GLU A 88 14.27 -6.15 -6.90
CA GLU A 88 15.64 -6.61 -7.18
C GLU A 88 15.89 -8.01 -6.61
N ALA A 89 15.47 -8.26 -5.36
CA ALA A 89 15.58 -9.58 -4.73
C ALA A 89 14.77 -10.66 -5.48
N MET A 90 13.65 -10.29 -6.12
CA MET A 90 12.85 -11.21 -6.93
C MET A 90 13.44 -11.46 -8.32
N ARG A 91 14.15 -10.47 -8.91
CA ARG A 91 14.85 -10.61 -10.20
C ARG A 91 16.14 -11.39 -10.11
N GLY A 92 16.78 -11.42 -8.94
CA GLY A 92 18.03 -12.14 -8.68
C GLY A 92 17.88 -13.64 -8.40
N ARG A 93 16.74 -14.27 -8.76
CA ARG A 93 16.52 -15.73 -8.69
C ARG A 93 16.28 -16.33 -10.06
#